data_AF-A0A933MU83-F1
#
_entry.id   AF-A0A933MU83-F1
#
_cell.length_a   1.000
_cell.length_b   1.000
_cell.length_c   1.000
_cell.angle_alpha   90.00
_cell.angle_beta   90.00
_cell.angle_gamma   90.00
#
_symmetry.space_group_name_H-M   'P 1'
#
loop_
_entity.id
_entity.type
_entity.pdbx_description
1 polymer ?
#
loop_
_entity_poly.entity_id
_entity_poly.type
_entity_poly.pdbx_seq_one_letter_code
_entity_poly.pdbx_strand_id
1 'polypeptide(L)'
;MPTIHEKWSKYGTTQIDYEDLRTRYPWIIAGDQNCILSPDSDGLLCGLLMTSHLNWKVRGFYDGEILVIEEGFHASDCVFLDMEIFRGEVRSVGQHMLLYNRNQVPSNWHNFANCFAPNNLRTFDAAHDFALKYPFGTIHLLIPILDSVQRIDIPTSAITPLLFTDGTWMNLLQYTENSLNWIHFLRADESENPLYKVFLNEHYSLHALMVAMDDFLRKRDQISIPRERGDRIAITVRGGEGLPHNLEPEGETFHLKQAAKERGERFIALLSELTGWRYDAAKWSWGNWKLYKFTKGDFSESRLNGQTFAALMARNPLSFAITSTQNIEYTIEEPDHLP
;
A
#
# COMPACT_ATOMS: atom_id res chain seq x y z
N MET A 1 34.59 -7.56 -15.94
CA MET A 1 33.16 -7.81 -15.73
C MET A 1 32.45 -6.47 -15.81
N PRO A 2 31.25 -6.37 -16.40
CA PRO A 2 30.51 -5.11 -16.38
C PRO A 2 30.26 -4.69 -14.93
N THR A 3 30.39 -3.39 -14.67
CA THR A 3 30.02 -2.76 -13.40
C THR A 3 28.54 -3.01 -13.11
N ILE A 4 28.14 -2.92 -11.83
CA ILE A 4 26.73 -3.03 -11.45
C ILE A 4 25.89 -2.01 -12.25
N HIS A 5 26.38 -0.78 -12.45
CA HIS A 5 25.74 0.22 -13.30
C HIS A 5 25.57 -0.21 -14.77
N GLU A 6 26.58 -0.82 -15.40
CA GLU A 6 26.49 -1.28 -16.80
C GLU A 6 25.48 -2.42 -16.99
N LYS A 7 25.21 -3.22 -15.95
CA LYS A 7 24.18 -4.26 -16.00
C LYS A 7 22.75 -3.68 -15.99
N TRP A 8 22.57 -2.43 -15.55
CA TRP A 8 21.26 -1.86 -15.20
C TRP A 8 20.76 -0.82 -16.21
N SER A 9 21.64 -0.37 -17.10
CA SER A 9 21.29 0.44 -18.28
C SER A 9 20.25 -0.23 -19.17
N LYS A 10 20.23 -1.58 -19.22
CA LYS A 10 19.22 -2.37 -19.96
C LYS A 10 17.80 -2.27 -19.36
N TYR A 11 17.65 -1.75 -18.14
CA TYR A 11 16.37 -1.60 -17.43
C TYR A 11 15.92 -0.13 -17.30
N GLY A 12 16.56 0.79 -18.03
CA GLY A 12 16.16 2.19 -18.15
C GLY A 12 16.12 2.94 -16.81
N THR A 13 17.24 3.01 -16.08
CA THR A 13 17.24 3.62 -14.74
C THR A 13 17.75 5.05 -14.73
N THR A 14 16.82 5.99 -14.63
CA THR A 14 17.01 7.20 -13.84
C THR A 14 16.50 6.93 -12.43
N GLN A 15 17.24 7.37 -11.43
CA GLN A 15 16.76 7.38 -10.04
C GLN A 15 15.47 8.22 -9.94
N ILE A 16 14.66 7.96 -8.93
CA ILE A 16 13.48 8.77 -8.66
C ILE A 16 13.90 10.21 -8.33
N ASP A 17 13.20 11.16 -8.95
CA ASP A 17 13.34 12.58 -8.65
C ASP A 17 12.27 12.97 -7.63
N TYR A 18 12.68 13.09 -6.37
CA TYR A 18 11.79 13.48 -5.28
C TYR A 18 11.30 14.94 -5.41
N GLU A 19 12.05 15.84 -6.07
CA GLU A 19 11.62 17.22 -6.31
C GLU A 19 10.47 17.27 -7.32
N ASP A 20 10.62 16.54 -8.43
CA ASP A 20 9.57 16.40 -9.44
C ASP A 20 8.32 15.72 -8.84
N LEU A 21 8.52 14.66 -8.05
CA LEU A 21 7.42 13.96 -7.38
C LEU A 21 6.62 14.91 -6.48
N ARG A 22 7.30 15.70 -5.65
CA ARG A 22 6.64 16.69 -4.77
C ARG A 22 5.91 17.78 -5.56
N THR A 23 6.38 18.09 -6.76
CA THR A 23 5.73 19.05 -7.65
C THR A 23 4.46 18.46 -8.27
N ARG A 24 4.50 17.18 -8.69
CA ARG A 24 3.35 16.50 -9.30
C ARG A 24 2.30 16.04 -8.29
N TYR A 25 2.72 15.65 -7.09
CA TYR A 25 1.86 15.13 -6.03
C TYR A 25 2.11 15.85 -4.68
N PRO A 26 1.90 17.18 -4.61
CA PRO A 26 2.21 17.96 -3.41
C PRO A 26 1.40 17.53 -2.19
N TRP A 27 0.23 16.90 -2.42
CA TRP A 27 -0.63 16.37 -1.37
C TRP A 27 0.00 15.24 -0.56
N ILE A 28 0.99 14.50 -1.08
CA ILE A 28 1.65 13.40 -0.36
C ILE A 28 2.35 13.92 0.89
N ILE A 29 2.97 15.10 0.81
CA ILE A 29 3.76 15.69 1.90
C ILE A 29 3.01 16.80 2.65
N ALA A 30 1.76 17.08 2.27
CA ALA A 30 0.97 18.11 2.91
C ALA A 30 0.59 17.68 4.34
N GLY A 31 0.62 18.62 5.30
CA GLY A 31 0.14 18.37 6.65
C GLY A 31 -1.38 18.24 6.73
N ASP A 32 -1.88 17.71 7.85
CA ASP A 32 -3.28 17.76 8.27
C ASP A 32 -4.31 17.15 7.30
N GLN A 33 -3.89 16.15 6.51
CA GLN A 33 -4.79 15.44 5.58
C GLN A 33 -5.63 14.37 6.29
N ASN A 34 -6.72 13.97 5.64
CA ASN A 34 -7.47 12.77 5.98
C ASN A 34 -7.01 11.61 5.10
N CYS A 35 -7.03 10.38 5.61
CA CYS A 35 -6.71 9.19 4.84
C CYS A 35 -7.63 8.00 5.10
N ILE A 36 -7.68 7.12 4.11
CA ILE A 36 -8.29 5.79 4.16
C ILE A 36 -7.17 4.78 3.95
N LEU A 37 -7.14 3.73 4.78
CA LEU A 37 -6.05 2.76 4.77
C LEU A 37 -6.50 1.41 4.22
N SER A 38 -5.56 0.68 3.62
CA SER A 38 -5.68 -0.77 3.49
C SER A 38 -5.64 -1.34 4.91
N PRO A 39 -6.55 -2.23 5.29
CA PRO A 39 -6.59 -2.73 6.65
C PRO A 39 -5.60 -3.88 6.89
N ASP A 40 -4.44 -3.88 6.23
CA ASP A 40 -3.36 -4.83 6.41
C ASP A 40 -2.11 -4.18 7.02
N SER A 41 -1.00 -4.93 7.08
CA SER A 41 0.22 -4.44 7.70
C SER A 41 0.83 -3.25 6.97
N ASP A 42 0.72 -3.17 5.64
CA ASP A 42 1.36 -2.10 4.89
C ASP A 42 0.56 -0.81 4.99
N GLY A 43 -0.76 -0.89 4.79
CA GLY A 43 -1.66 0.24 5.01
C GLY A 43 -1.60 0.79 6.44
N LEU A 44 -1.54 -0.07 7.45
CA LEU A 44 -1.39 0.36 8.85
C LEU A 44 -0.04 1.03 9.13
N LEU A 45 1.04 0.52 8.54
CA LEU A 45 2.38 1.12 8.69
C LEU A 45 2.46 2.47 7.96
N CYS A 46 1.83 2.60 6.79
CA CYS A 46 1.66 3.87 6.08
C CYS A 46 0.87 4.87 6.94
N GLY A 47 -0.28 4.47 7.48
CA GLY A 47 -1.09 5.31 8.37
C GLY A 47 -0.31 5.79 9.60
N LEU A 48 0.46 4.89 10.23
CA LEU A 48 1.31 5.24 11.38
C LEU A 48 2.38 6.27 11.02
N LEU A 49 3.06 6.11 9.89
CA LEU A 49 4.05 7.08 9.40
C LEU A 49 3.41 8.46 9.21
N MET A 50 2.32 8.54 8.44
CA MET A 50 1.69 9.81 8.07
C MET A 50 1.05 10.53 9.26
N THR A 51 0.40 9.79 10.17
CA THR A 51 -0.20 10.35 11.38
C THR A 51 0.87 10.86 12.37
N SER A 52 2.02 10.19 12.45
CA SER A 52 3.16 10.58 13.29
C SER A 52 3.86 11.84 12.78
N HIS A 53 4.07 11.95 11.47
CA HIS A 53 4.96 12.95 10.88
C HIS A 53 4.27 14.13 10.18
N LEU A 54 3.03 13.96 9.71
CA LEU A 54 2.31 15.00 8.96
C LEU A 54 0.99 15.40 9.61
N ASN A 55 0.71 14.90 10.81
CA ASN A 55 -0.55 15.13 11.52
C ASN A 55 -1.80 14.68 10.74
N TRP A 56 -1.66 13.66 9.89
CA TRP A 56 -2.80 13.09 9.18
C TRP A 56 -3.80 12.43 10.13
N LYS A 57 -5.01 12.18 9.66
CA LYS A 57 -6.09 11.50 10.39
C LYS A 57 -6.67 10.35 9.57
N VAL A 58 -6.73 9.16 10.18
CA VAL A 58 -7.34 7.98 9.58
C VAL A 58 -8.85 8.06 9.77
N ARG A 59 -9.58 8.18 8.66
CA ARG A 59 -11.04 8.32 8.62
C ARG A 59 -11.77 7.05 8.24
N GLY A 60 -11.05 6.01 7.82
CA GLY A 60 -11.69 4.82 7.29
C GLY A 60 -10.72 3.76 6.81
N PHE A 61 -11.30 2.68 6.32
CA PHE A 61 -10.60 1.51 5.79
C PHE A 61 -11.28 1.03 4.51
N TYR A 62 -10.48 0.55 3.56
CA TYR A 62 -10.96 -0.04 2.31
C TYR A 62 -10.16 -1.30 1.97
N ASP A 63 -10.85 -2.41 1.69
CA ASP A 63 -10.22 -3.71 1.38
C ASP A 63 -10.55 -4.25 -0.03
N GLY A 64 -11.17 -3.42 -0.88
CA GLY A 64 -11.62 -3.82 -2.21
C GLY A 64 -13.06 -4.36 -2.26
N GLU A 65 -13.64 -4.75 -1.13
CA GLU A 65 -15.04 -5.21 -1.04
C GLU A 65 -15.91 -4.26 -0.22
N ILE A 66 -15.35 -3.70 0.86
CA ILE A 66 -16.02 -2.74 1.74
C ILE A 66 -15.15 -1.48 1.89
N LEU A 67 -15.80 -0.31 1.78
CA LEU A 67 -15.28 0.95 2.31
C LEU A 67 -16.09 1.32 3.56
N VAL A 68 -15.38 1.58 4.65
CA VAL A 68 -15.93 2.32 5.80
C VAL A 68 -15.25 3.68 5.87
N ILE A 69 -16.05 4.75 6.01
CA ILE A 69 -15.57 6.12 6.08
C ILE A 69 -16.37 6.90 7.12
N GLU A 70 -15.69 7.73 7.92
CA GLU A 70 -16.30 8.57 8.95
C GLU A 70 -17.39 9.48 8.38
N GLU A 71 -18.54 9.50 9.06
CA GLU A 71 -19.70 10.28 8.65
C GLU A 71 -19.34 11.76 8.48
N GLY A 72 -19.78 12.33 7.37
CA GLY A 72 -19.47 13.71 6.99
C GLY A 72 -18.17 13.90 6.19
N PHE A 73 -17.45 12.81 5.88
CA PHE A 73 -16.34 12.82 4.91
C PHE A 73 -16.73 12.11 3.62
N HIS A 74 -16.24 12.65 2.50
CA HIS A 74 -16.27 12.00 1.19
C HIS A 74 -14.93 11.34 0.88
N ALA A 75 -14.92 10.35 -0.01
CA ALA A 75 -13.69 9.70 -0.45
C ALA A 75 -12.69 10.69 -1.07
N SER A 76 -13.18 11.72 -1.78
CA SER A 76 -12.35 12.78 -2.37
C SER A 76 -11.68 13.69 -1.33
N ASP A 77 -12.22 13.77 -0.11
CA ASP A 77 -11.60 14.49 1.02
C ASP A 77 -10.38 13.74 1.58
N CYS A 78 -10.24 12.46 1.24
CA CYS A 78 -9.24 11.56 1.78
C CYS A 78 -8.15 11.19 0.76
N VAL A 79 -6.97 10.83 1.28
CA VAL A 79 -5.92 10.15 0.53
C VAL A 79 -5.98 8.66 0.85
N PHE A 80 -6.08 7.82 -0.17
CA PHE A 80 -6.05 6.37 -0.03
C PHE A 80 -4.60 5.89 0.02
N LEU A 81 -4.22 5.17 1.08
CA LEU A 81 -2.86 4.67 1.28
C LEU A 81 -2.81 3.15 1.16
N ASP A 82 -1.83 2.68 0.39
CA ASP A 82 -1.62 1.28 0.03
C ASP A 82 -2.70 0.70 -0.91
N MET A 83 -3.14 1.53 -1.85
CA MET A 83 -4.08 1.15 -2.90
C MET A 83 -4.17 2.23 -3.98
N GLU A 84 -4.61 1.82 -5.16
CA GLU A 84 -4.83 2.70 -6.30
C GLU A 84 -6.33 2.85 -6.57
N ILE A 85 -6.82 4.09 -6.51
CA ILE A 85 -8.20 4.42 -6.83
C ILE A 85 -8.25 5.04 -8.22
N PHE A 86 -9.09 4.48 -9.09
CA PHE A 86 -9.24 4.89 -10.47
C PHE A 86 -10.32 5.96 -10.62
N ARG A 87 -10.17 7.06 -9.87
CA ARG A 87 -11.04 8.24 -9.90
C ARG A 87 -10.17 9.48 -9.94
N GLY A 88 -10.32 10.34 -10.95
CA GLY A 88 -9.38 11.43 -11.23
C GLY A 88 -9.31 12.49 -10.12
N GLU A 89 -10.37 12.62 -9.33
CA GLU A 89 -10.51 13.51 -8.18
C GLU A 89 -9.99 12.91 -6.86
N VAL A 90 -9.77 11.60 -6.81
CA VAL A 90 -9.32 10.89 -5.60
C VAL A 90 -7.81 10.79 -5.59
N ARG A 91 -7.22 11.08 -4.43
CA ARG A 91 -5.78 10.96 -4.20
C ARG A 91 -5.48 9.56 -3.68
N SER A 92 -4.52 8.86 -4.29
CA SER A 92 -4.14 7.52 -3.84
C SER A 92 -2.67 7.21 -4.05
N VAL A 93 -2.10 6.36 -3.20
CA VAL A 93 -0.73 5.87 -3.27
C VAL A 93 -0.76 4.35 -3.17
N GLY A 94 -0.21 3.66 -4.15
CA GLY A 94 -0.09 2.21 -4.14
C GLY A 94 1.12 1.73 -4.94
N GLN A 95 1.33 0.41 -4.93
CA GLN A 95 2.50 -0.22 -5.52
C GLN A 95 2.22 -1.21 -6.66
N HIS A 96 0.96 -1.52 -6.94
CA HIS A 96 0.56 -2.58 -7.86
C HIS A 96 0.88 -2.28 -9.33
N MET A 97 0.90 -3.34 -10.13
CA MET A 97 0.94 -3.25 -11.59
C MET A 97 -0.48 -2.99 -12.11
N LEU A 98 -0.68 -1.89 -12.82
CA LEU A 98 -2.01 -1.44 -13.26
C LEU A 98 -2.21 -1.61 -14.77
N LEU A 99 -1.23 -1.19 -15.56
CA LEU A 99 -1.36 -1.13 -17.02
C LEU A 99 -1.09 -2.50 -17.65
N TYR A 100 -1.99 -2.97 -18.52
CA TYR A 100 -1.74 -4.20 -19.27
C TYR A 100 -0.70 -3.99 -20.38
N ASN A 101 -0.85 -2.97 -21.22
CA ASN A 101 0.01 -2.74 -22.39
C ASN A 101 0.15 -1.24 -22.67
N ARG A 102 1.38 -0.71 -22.59
CA ARG A 102 1.71 0.71 -22.83
C ARG A 102 1.50 1.18 -24.26
N ASN A 103 1.42 0.26 -25.21
CA ASN A 103 1.08 0.59 -26.59
C ASN A 103 -0.44 0.69 -26.81
N GLN A 104 -1.24 0.41 -25.78
CA GLN A 104 -2.71 0.38 -25.80
C GLN A 104 -3.28 0.98 -24.51
N VAL A 105 -2.84 2.19 -24.15
CA VAL A 105 -3.33 2.89 -22.96
C VAL A 105 -4.82 3.24 -23.11
N PRO A 106 -5.68 2.90 -22.13
CA PRO A 106 -7.10 3.27 -22.15
C PRO A 106 -7.31 4.79 -22.23
N SER A 107 -8.37 5.25 -22.90
CA SER A 107 -8.66 6.69 -23.02
C SER A 107 -9.01 7.36 -21.68
N ASN A 108 -9.56 6.59 -20.73
CA ASN A 108 -9.86 7.03 -19.37
C ASN A 108 -8.67 6.88 -18.39
N TRP A 109 -7.44 6.62 -18.87
CA TRP A 109 -6.28 6.46 -17.98
C TRP A 109 -5.95 7.69 -17.13
N HIS A 110 -6.45 8.87 -17.53
CA HIS A 110 -6.38 10.10 -16.74
C HIS A 110 -7.10 10.00 -15.38
N ASN A 111 -7.92 8.98 -15.14
CA ASN A 111 -8.49 8.70 -13.82
C ASN A 111 -7.41 8.36 -12.77
N PHE A 112 -6.18 8.03 -13.17
CA PHE A 112 -5.03 7.93 -12.26
C PHE A 112 -4.22 9.22 -12.14
N ALA A 113 -4.72 10.38 -12.60
CA ALA A 113 -3.97 11.64 -12.55
C ALA A 113 -3.54 12.01 -11.10
N ASN A 114 -4.37 11.69 -10.11
CA ASN A 114 -4.07 11.89 -8.68
C ASN A 114 -3.64 10.60 -7.97
N CYS A 115 -3.23 9.58 -8.72
CA CYS A 115 -2.69 8.35 -8.17
C CYS A 115 -1.16 8.28 -8.37
N PHE A 116 -0.43 8.08 -7.27
CA PHE A 116 0.99 7.79 -7.32
C PHE A 116 1.22 6.28 -7.25
N ALA A 117 1.82 5.72 -8.30
CA ALA A 117 2.23 4.32 -8.37
C ALA A 117 3.60 4.18 -9.06
N PRO A 118 4.57 3.44 -8.49
CA PRO A 118 5.94 3.39 -8.97
C PRO A 118 6.05 2.69 -10.34
N ASN A 119 5.23 1.66 -10.59
CA ASN A 119 5.21 1.00 -11.90
C ASN A 119 4.79 1.97 -13.02
N ASN A 120 3.80 2.84 -12.76
CA ASN A 120 3.38 3.87 -13.72
C ASN A 120 4.49 4.90 -13.98
N LEU A 121 5.22 5.33 -12.94
CA LEU A 121 6.35 6.26 -13.10
C LEU A 121 7.44 5.71 -14.02
N ARG A 122 7.71 4.41 -13.94
CA ARG A 122 8.68 3.73 -14.81
C ARG A 122 8.07 3.26 -16.12
N THR A 123 6.82 3.62 -16.40
CA THR A 123 6.07 3.22 -17.60
C THR A 123 6.01 1.71 -17.80
N PHE A 124 6.02 0.96 -16.69
CA PHE A 124 5.95 -0.50 -16.70
C PHE A 124 4.53 -0.98 -16.95
N ASP A 125 4.42 -2.06 -17.71
CA ASP A 125 3.16 -2.74 -17.99
C ASP A 125 3.27 -4.27 -17.82
N ALA A 126 2.13 -4.95 -17.75
CA ALA A 126 2.10 -6.39 -17.57
C ALA A 126 2.51 -7.20 -18.82
N ALA A 127 2.28 -6.67 -20.02
CA ALA A 127 2.59 -7.37 -21.27
C ALA A 127 4.11 -7.50 -21.52
N HIS A 128 4.90 -6.56 -21.01
CA HIS A 128 6.33 -6.46 -21.29
C HIS A 128 7.20 -6.54 -20.03
N ASP A 129 6.74 -6.01 -18.89
CA ASP A 129 7.58 -5.77 -17.71
C ASP A 129 7.06 -6.45 -16.44
N PHE A 130 6.14 -7.41 -16.53
CA PHE A 130 5.52 -8.00 -15.34
C PHE A 130 6.54 -8.54 -14.32
N ALA A 131 7.64 -9.13 -14.79
CA ALA A 131 8.71 -9.65 -13.95
C ALA A 131 9.55 -8.54 -13.27
N LEU A 132 9.41 -7.29 -13.71
CA LEU A 132 10.10 -6.10 -13.19
C LEU A 132 9.20 -5.24 -12.29
N LYS A 133 7.98 -5.71 -11.97
CA LYS A 133 7.04 -4.98 -11.11
C LYS A 133 7.67 -4.65 -9.76
N TYR A 134 7.21 -3.56 -9.15
CA TYR A 134 7.64 -3.15 -7.82
C TYR A 134 7.53 -4.29 -6.79
N PRO A 135 8.61 -4.64 -6.06
CA PRO A 135 8.65 -5.81 -5.19
C PRO A 135 8.53 -5.50 -3.69
N PHE A 136 8.24 -4.26 -3.30
CA PHE A 136 8.20 -3.84 -1.88
C PHE A 136 6.81 -3.30 -1.51
N GLY A 137 6.59 -3.03 -0.23
CA GLY A 137 5.38 -2.31 0.23
C GLY A 137 5.36 -0.83 -0.18
N THR A 138 4.16 -0.27 -0.23
CA THR A 138 3.87 1.17 -0.37
C THR A 138 4.61 2.01 0.67
N ILE A 139 4.81 1.49 1.90
CA ILE A 139 5.60 2.20 2.93
C ILE A 139 7.01 2.58 2.45
N HIS A 140 7.63 1.74 1.62
CA HIS A 140 8.98 1.98 1.11
C HIS A 140 9.00 3.08 0.04
N LEU A 141 7.85 3.45 -0.51
CA LEU A 141 7.73 4.65 -1.33
C LEU A 141 7.62 5.90 -0.45
N LEU A 142 6.78 5.84 0.58
CA LEU A 142 6.46 7.00 1.42
C LEU A 142 7.64 7.46 2.27
N ILE A 143 8.42 6.55 2.85
CA ILE A 143 9.54 6.88 3.74
C ILE A 143 10.50 7.90 3.10
N PRO A 144 11.11 7.65 1.92
CA PRO A 144 12.07 8.58 1.35
C PRO A 144 11.39 9.83 0.75
N ILE A 145 10.11 9.76 0.36
CA ILE A 145 9.35 10.96 -0.03
C ILE A 145 9.22 11.91 1.16
N LEU A 146 8.86 11.39 2.34
CA LEU A 146 8.78 12.19 3.57
C LEU A 146 10.15 12.67 4.03
N ASP A 147 11.18 11.83 3.91
CA ASP A 147 12.56 12.20 4.27
C ASP A 147 13.08 13.43 3.49
N SER A 148 12.61 13.60 2.26
CA SER A 148 12.95 14.77 1.43
C SER A 148 12.46 16.12 1.98
N VAL A 149 11.53 16.11 2.96
CA VAL A 149 11.01 17.33 3.60
C VAL A 149 11.21 17.38 5.11
N GLN A 150 11.30 16.22 5.76
CA GLN A 150 11.57 16.11 7.18
C GLN A 150 12.35 14.82 7.43
N ARG A 151 13.45 14.89 8.20
CA ARG A 151 14.28 13.70 8.43
C ARG A 151 13.47 12.57 9.07
N ILE A 152 13.47 11.40 8.43
CA ILE A 152 12.88 10.17 8.97
C ILE A 152 14.01 9.29 9.51
N ASP A 153 14.03 9.08 10.83
CA ASP A 153 14.96 8.11 11.42
C ASP A 153 14.34 6.71 11.45
N ILE A 154 15.16 5.72 11.14
CA ILE A 154 14.80 4.30 11.13
C ILE A 154 15.68 3.60 12.16
N PRO A 155 15.16 3.26 13.35
CA PRO A 155 15.91 2.46 14.33
C PRO A 155 16.06 1.02 13.85
N THR A 156 17.05 0.31 14.35
CA THR A 156 17.30 -1.11 13.99
C THR A 156 16.10 -2.01 14.25
N SER A 157 15.29 -1.72 15.27
CA SER A 157 14.04 -2.43 15.58
C SER A 157 12.98 -2.31 14.48
N ALA A 158 13.03 -1.26 13.66
CA ALA A 158 12.08 -1.02 12.57
C ALA A 158 12.33 -1.91 11.35
N ILE A 159 13.51 -2.52 11.25
CA ILE A 159 13.91 -3.32 10.09
C ILE A 159 12.95 -4.50 9.89
N THR A 160 12.54 -5.19 10.96
CA THR A 160 11.68 -6.37 10.85
C THR A 160 10.25 -6.06 10.38
N PRO A 161 9.51 -5.07 10.91
CA PRO A 161 8.20 -4.73 10.35
C PRO A 161 8.30 -4.19 8.92
N LEU A 162 9.34 -3.42 8.59
CA LEU A 162 9.54 -2.90 7.22
C LEU A 162 9.89 -4.03 6.22
N LEU A 163 10.64 -5.04 6.63
CA LEU A 163 10.90 -6.21 5.79
C LEU A 163 9.74 -7.21 5.78
N PHE A 164 8.88 -7.21 6.79
CA PHE A 164 7.71 -8.08 6.85
C PHE A 164 6.63 -7.69 5.85
N THR A 165 6.34 -6.40 5.76
CA THR A 165 5.22 -5.87 4.98
C THR A 165 5.35 -6.20 3.50
N ASP A 166 4.22 -6.52 2.88
CA ASP A 166 4.13 -7.00 1.48
C ASP A 166 5.07 -8.18 1.12
N GLY A 167 5.53 -8.92 2.14
CA GLY A 167 6.48 -10.01 1.94
C GLY A 167 7.85 -9.53 1.43
N THR A 168 8.21 -8.26 1.68
CA THR A 168 9.44 -7.62 1.19
C THR A 168 10.68 -8.49 1.40
N TRP A 169 10.84 -9.09 2.58
CA TRP A 169 11.98 -9.97 2.89
C TRP A 169 12.07 -11.21 1.99
N MET A 170 10.93 -11.79 1.60
CA MET A 170 10.88 -12.90 0.64
C MET A 170 11.21 -12.42 -0.76
N ASN A 171 10.69 -11.25 -1.14
CA ASN A 171 10.90 -10.67 -2.47
C ASN A 171 12.37 -10.33 -2.72
N LEU A 172 13.11 -9.87 -1.69
CA LEU A 172 14.55 -9.63 -1.76
C LEU A 172 15.35 -10.88 -2.19
N LEU A 173 14.93 -12.06 -1.71
CA LEU A 173 15.58 -13.34 -2.00
C LEU A 173 15.08 -13.97 -3.31
N GLN A 174 13.78 -13.85 -3.59
CA GLN A 174 13.15 -14.48 -4.75
C GLN A 174 13.39 -13.68 -6.04
N TYR A 175 13.43 -12.36 -5.95
CA TYR A 175 13.51 -11.43 -7.07
C TYR A 175 14.71 -10.50 -6.91
N THR A 176 15.89 -11.05 -6.57
CA THR A 176 17.07 -10.26 -6.17
C THR A 176 17.48 -9.22 -7.21
N GLU A 177 17.59 -9.58 -8.50
CA GLU A 177 17.98 -8.60 -9.54
C GLU A 177 16.98 -7.45 -9.67
N ASN A 178 15.68 -7.75 -9.61
CA ASN A 178 14.62 -6.75 -9.65
C ASN A 178 14.60 -5.89 -8.38
N SER A 179 14.76 -6.51 -7.21
CA SER A 179 14.80 -5.81 -5.93
C SER A 179 15.97 -4.84 -5.86
N LEU A 180 17.17 -5.28 -6.26
CA LEU A 180 18.32 -4.40 -6.38
C LEU A 180 17.98 -3.23 -7.33
N ASN A 181 17.37 -3.52 -8.49
CA ASN A 181 16.91 -2.48 -9.44
C ASN A 181 16.04 -1.39 -8.79
N TRP A 182 15.08 -1.80 -7.99
CA TRP A 182 14.19 -0.88 -7.28
C TRP A 182 14.86 -0.17 -6.10
N ILE A 183 15.79 -0.81 -5.39
CA ILE A 183 16.61 -0.16 -4.35
C ILE A 183 17.36 1.04 -4.94
N HIS A 184 18.01 0.87 -6.10
CA HIS A 184 18.70 1.98 -6.75
C HIS A 184 17.73 3.05 -7.27
N PHE A 185 16.59 2.64 -7.85
CA PHE A 185 15.55 3.58 -8.29
C PHE A 185 15.09 4.47 -7.13
N LEU A 186 14.85 3.88 -5.95
CA LEU A 186 14.47 4.59 -4.72
C LEU A 186 15.66 5.30 -4.04
N ARG A 187 16.86 5.27 -4.63
CA ARG A 187 18.08 5.83 -4.03
C ARG A 187 18.38 5.26 -2.64
N ALA A 188 17.88 4.06 -2.34
CA ALA A 188 18.00 3.42 -1.04
C ALA A 188 19.39 2.82 -0.82
N ASP A 189 20.22 2.78 -1.86
CA ASP A 189 21.65 2.47 -1.82
C ASP A 189 22.53 3.69 -1.44
N GLU A 190 21.94 4.88 -1.29
CA GLU A 190 22.64 6.07 -0.79
C GLU A 190 22.57 6.13 0.75
N SER A 191 23.71 6.32 1.42
CA SER A 191 23.80 6.25 2.90
C SER A 191 22.92 7.27 3.64
N GLU A 192 22.61 8.38 2.98
CA GLU A 192 21.73 9.41 3.53
C GLU A 192 20.25 9.00 3.46
N ASN A 193 19.85 8.09 2.57
CA ASN A 193 18.47 7.65 2.46
C ASN A 193 18.09 6.76 3.66
N PRO A 194 16.95 7.00 4.34
CA PRO A 194 16.51 6.20 5.48
C PRO A 194 16.37 4.70 5.17
N LEU A 195 16.01 4.34 3.94
CA LEU A 195 15.87 2.95 3.53
C LEU A 195 17.22 2.21 3.41
N TYR A 196 18.34 2.93 3.39
CA TYR A 196 19.67 2.32 3.48
C TYR A 196 19.78 1.44 4.73
N LYS A 197 19.26 1.92 5.87
CA LYS A 197 19.23 1.18 7.14
C LYS A 197 18.33 -0.06 7.12
N VAL A 198 17.46 -0.20 6.11
CA VAL A 198 16.58 -1.36 5.93
C VAL A 198 17.23 -2.36 4.97
N PHE A 199 17.51 -1.93 3.75
CA PHE A 199 17.93 -2.81 2.66
C PHE A 199 19.44 -3.11 2.64
N LEU A 200 20.27 -2.16 3.08
CA LEU A 200 21.73 -2.30 3.15
C LEU A 200 22.21 -2.32 4.60
N ASN A 201 21.38 -2.83 5.51
CA ASN A 201 21.73 -2.90 6.92
C ASN A 201 22.92 -3.86 7.14
N GLU A 202 23.94 -3.40 7.88
CA GLU A 202 25.08 -4.24 8.29
C GLU A 202 24.87 -4.86 9.68
N HIS A 203 23.77 -4.51 10.35
CA HIS A 203 23.50 -4.95 11.72
C HIS A 203 23.17 -6.45 11.78
N TYR A 204 22.32 -6.94 10.87
CA TYR A 204 21.92 -8.34 10.87
C TYR A 204 22.71 -9.15 9.84
N SER A 205 23.36 -10.22 10.30
CA SER A 205 23.65 -11.34 9.40
C SER A 205 22.34 -12.00 8.96
N LEU A 206 22.35 -12.79 7.87
CA LEU A 206 21.16 -13.51 7.42
C LEU A 206 20.51 -14.33 8.55
N HIS A 207 21.31 -15.05 9.34
CA HIS A 207 20.80 -15.81 10.49
C HIS A 207 20.20 -14.90 11.57
N ALA A 208 20.89 -13.80 11.92
CA ALA A 208 20.38 -12.87 12.93
C ALA A 208 19.07 -12.21 12.48
N LEU A 209 18.94 -11.88 11.19
CA LEU A 209 17.70 -11.36 10.63
C LEU A 209 16.57 -12.40 10.72
N MET A 210 16.83 -13.68 10.41
CA MET A 210 15.81 -14.73 10.54
C MET A 210 15.31 -14.87 11.98
N VAL A 211 16.19 -14.80 12.96
CA VAL A 211 15.81 -14.82 14.39
C VAL A 211 14.98 -13.59 14.76
N ALA A 212 15.41 -12.39 14.34
CA ALA A 212 14.67 -11.16 14.61
C ALA A 212 13.28 -11.15 13.93
N MET A 213 13.18 -11.69 12.72
CA MET A 213 11.92 -11.88 12.02
C MET A 213 11.02 -12.88 12.77
N ASP A 214 11.55 -14.01 13.26
CA ASP A 214 10.79 -14.97 14.08
C ASP A 214 10.24 -14.31 15.35
N ASP A 215 11.05 -13.51 16.05
CA ASP A 215 10.61 -12.76 17.23
C ASP A 215 9.46 -11.79 16.90
N PHE A 216 9.58 -11.05 15.80
CA PHE A 216 8.50 -10.17 15.33
C PHE A 216 7.23 -10.96 14.98
N LEU A 217 7.36 -12.06 14.24
CA LEU A 217 6.24 -12.92 13.84
C LEU A 217 5.53 -13.51 15.06
N ARG A 218 6.27 -13.93 16.10
CA ARG A 218 5.69 -14.41 17.36
C ARG A 218 4.92 -13.32 18.10
N LYS A 219 5.44 -12.09 18.17
CA LYS A 219 4.72 -10.95 18.77
C LYS A 219 3.42 -10.65 18.01
N ARG A 220 3.46 -10.66 16.68
CA ARG A 220 2.26 -10.56 15.83
C ARG A 220 1.27 -11.70 16.11
N ASP A 221 1.76 -12.92 16.22
CA ASP A 221 0.89 -14.10 16.41
C ASP A 221 0.19 -14.12 17.76
N GLN A 222 0.72 -13.43 18.77
CA GLN A 222 0.02 -13.18 20.05
C GLN A 222 -1.19 -12.23 19.92
N ILE A 223 -1.35 -11.55 18.79
CA ILE A 223 -2.49 -10.69 18.47
C ILE A 223 -3.51 -11.46 17.61
N SER A 224 -3.07 -12.49 16.88
CA SER A 224 -3.93 -13.34 16.04
C SER A 224 -5.03 -14.05 16.83
N ILE A 225 -6.15 -14.31 16.16
CA ILE A 225 -7.24 -15.15 16.66
C ILE A 225 -7.56 -16.24 15.63
N PRO A 226 -8.38 -17.26 15.96
CA PRO A 226 -8.72 -18.28 14.98
C PRO A 226 -9.27 -17.67 13.69
N ARG A 227 -8.61 -17.99 12.56
CA ARG A 227 -8.96 -17.53 11.19
C ARG A 227 -8.71 -16.05 10.89
N GLU A 228 -8.06 -15.30 11.77
CA GLU A 228 -7.69 -13.89 11.54
C GLU A 228 -6.26 -13.64 12.03
N ARG A 229 -5.39 -13.15 11.14
CA ARG A 229 -4.02 -12.79 11.54
C ARG A 229 -4.02 -11.48 12.33
N GLY A 230 -3.08 -11.35 13.27
CA GLY A 230 -2.95 -10.19 14.15
C GLY A 230 -2.35 -8.94 13.52
N ASP A 231 -2.08 -8.94 12.21
CA ASP A 231 -1.49 -7.84 11.45
C ASP A 231 -2.46 -7.19 10.46
N ARG A 232 -3.76 -7.42 10.64
CA ARG A 232 -4.81 -6.86 9.80
C ARG A 232 -6.06 -6.57 10.62
N ILE A 233 -6.89 -5.66 10.13
CA ILE A 233 -8.23 -5.39 10.66
C ILE A 233 -9.24 -5.90 9.64
N ALA A 234 -9.67 -7.16 9.77
CA ALA A 234 -10.60 -7.70 8.79
C ALA A 234 -11.98 -7.02 8.91
N ILE A 235 -12.36 -6.23 7.91
CA ILE A 235 -13.67 -5.54 7.80
C ILE A 235 -14.66 -6.27 6.89
N THR A 236 -14.19 -7.22 6.09
CA THR A 236 -15.01 -8.12 5.26
C THR A 236 -14.76 -9.58 5.62
N VAL A 237 -15.81 -10.41 5.57
CA VAL A 237 -15.69 -11.86 5.75
C VAL A 237 -14.93 -12.42 4.55
N ARG A 238 -13.85 -13.18 4.79
CA ARG A 238 -13.07 -13.79 3.71
C ARG A 238 -13.94 -14.70 2.84
N GLY A 239 -14.07 -14.36 1.55
CA GLY A 239 -14.92 -15.08 0.60
C GLY A 239 -16.42 -14.88 0.84
N GLY A 240 -16.79 -13.82 1.55
CA GLY A 240 -18.16 -13.49 1.91
C GLY A 240 -18.83 -12.45 1.01
N GLU A 241 -18.22 -12.08 -0.12
CA GLU A 241 -18.80 -11.18 -1.15
C GLU A 241 -19.31 -9.84 -0.55
N GLY A 242 -18.42 -9.12 0.14
CA GLY A 242 -18.79 -7.84 0.79
C GLY A 242 -19.69 -7.97 2.03
N LEU A 243 -19.73 -9.15 2.67
CA LEU A 243 -20.36 -9.32 3.98
C LEU A 243 -19.48 -8.68 5.08
N PRO A 244 -20.00 -7.70 5.86
CA PRO A 244 -19.24 -7.05 6.91
C PRO A 244 -18.73 -8.03 7.98
N HIS A 245 -17.46 -7.88 8.37
CA HIS A 245 -16.81 -8.62 9.45
C HIS A 245 -16.25 -7.64 10.47
N ASN A 246 -16.30 -7.98 11.76
CA ASN A 246 -15.90 -7.08 12.85
C ASN A 246 -16.61 -5.69 12.89
N LEU A 247 -17.64 -5.44 12.09
CA LEU A 247 -18.40 -4.19 12.09
C LEU A 247 -19.76 -4.39 12.79
N GLU A 248 -20.15 -3.43 13.62
CA GLU A 248 -21.44 -3.39 14.32
C GLU A 248 -22.19 -2.11 13.96
N PRO A 249 -23.51 -2.19 13.72
CA PRO A 249 -24.31 -1.00 13.48
C PRO A 249 -24.56 -0.21 14.78
N GLU A 250 -24.46 1.11 14.68
CA GLU A 250 -24.87 2.10 15.68
C GLU A 250 -25.72 3.16 14.98
N GLY A 251 -27.05 2.98 15.03
CA GLY A 251 -28.00 3.79 14.27
C GLY A 251 -27.83 3.63 12.76
N GLU A 252 -27.52 4.72 12.06
CA GLU A 252 -27.24 4.73 10.61
C GLU A 252 -25.74 4.63 10.28
N THR A 253 -24.91 4.35 11.28
CA THR A 253 -23.46 4.27 11.16
C THR A 253 -22.96 2.92 11.67
N PHE A 254 -21.67 2.67 11.49
CA PHE A 254 -20.99 1.47 11.94
C PHE A 254 -19.77 1.82 12.80
N HIS A 255 -19.43 0.93 13.71
CA HIS A 255 -18.18 0.94 14.45
C HIS A 255 -17.50 -0.42 14.42
N LEU A 256 -16.19 -0.40 14.65
CA LEU A 256 -15.42 -1.63 14.78
C LEU A 256 -15.72 -2.27 16.14
N LYS A 257 -16.01 -3.57 16.15
CA LYS A 257 -16.19 -4.37 17.38
C LYS A 257 -15.02 -4.13 18.33
N GLN A 258 -15.33 -3.97 19.62
CA GLN A 258 -14.32 -3.65 20.63
C GLN A 258 -13.12 -4.60 20.60
N ALA A 259 -13.35 -5.92 20.52
CA ALA A 259 -12.28 -6.90 20.44
C ALA A 259 -11.40 -6.76 19.17
N ALA A 260 -11.98 -6.33 18.04
CA ALA A 260 -11.25 -6.12 16.79
C ALA A 260 -10.45 -4.81 16.82
N LYS A 261 -11.05 -3.75 17.39
CA LYS A 261 -10.37 -2.49 17.69
C LYS A 261 -9.15 -2.73 18.56
N GLU A 262 -9.30 -3.44 19.68
CA GLU A 262 -8.18 -3.75 20.58
C GLU A 262 -7.06 -4.54 19.89
N ARG A 263 -7.38 -5.45 18.96
CA ARG A 263 -6.35 -6.14 18.15
C ARG A 263 -5.62 -5.18 17.22
N GLY A 264 -6.36 -4.34 16.50
CA GLY A 264 -5.78 -3.31 15.63
C GLY A 264 -4.86 -2.37 16.39
N GLU A 265 -5.32 -1.83 17.52
CA GLU A 265 -4.55 -0.94 18.39
C GLU A 265 -3.30 -1.63 18.96
N ARG A 266 -3.38 -2.92 19.35
CA ARG A 266 -2.22 -3.70 19.80
C ARG A 266 -1.18 -3.85 18.70
N PHE A 267 -1.59 -4.08 17.45
CA PHE A 267 -0.66 -4.21 16.34
C PHE A 267 -0.04 -2.85 15.98
N ILE A 268 -0.81 -1.78 15.93
CA ILE A 268 -0.28 -0.42 15.71
C ILE A 268 0.69 -0.02 16.83
N ALA A 269 0.39 -0.38 18.09
CA ALA A 269 1.30 -0.15 19.21
C ALA A 269 2.62 -0.94 19.06
N LEU A 270 2.57 -2.20 18.60
CA LEU A 270 3.76 -2.98 18.28
C LEU A 270 4.58 -2.30 17.17
N LEU A 271 3.94 -1.83 16.10
CA LEU A 271 4.63 -1.08 15.04
C LEU A 271 5.25 0.20 15.58
N SER A 272 4.51 0.95 16.39
CA SER A 272 4.96 2.20 17.04
C SER A 272 6.18 1.98 17.94
N GLU A 273 6.20 0.91 18.74
CA GLU A 273 7.35 0.53 19.57
C GLU A 273 8.58 0.25 18.69
N LEU A 274 8.40 -0.49 17.60
CA LEU A 274 9.51 -0.93 16.75
C LEU A 274 10.06 0.18 15.86
N THR A 275 9.20 1.04 15.32
CA THR A 275 9.60 2.14 14.42
C THR A 275 9.98 3.42 15.16
N GLY A 276 9.48 3.60 16.39
CA GLY A 276 9.56 4.88 17.11
C GLY A 276 8.59 5.93 16.60
N TRP A 277 7.76 5.63 15.60
CA TRP A 277 6.71 6.54 15.11
C TRP A 277 5.56 6.57 16.10
N ARG A 278 5.12 7.77 16.50
CA ARG A 278 4.17 7.93 17.60
C ARG A 278 2.76 7.55 17.16
N TYR A 279 2.18 6.56 17.82
CA TYR A 279 0.74 6.32 17.76
C TYR A 279 -0.03 7.35 18.60
N ASP A 280 -1.02 8.00 17.99
CA ASP A 280 -1.96 8.92 18.65
C ASP A 280 -3.38 8.48 18.34
N ALA A 281 -4.04 7.83 19.30
CA ALA A 281 -5.38 7.28 19.13
C ALA A 281 -6.42 8.33 18.70
N ALA A 282 -6.23 9.61 19.02
CA ALA A 282 -7.16 10.67 18.61
C ALA A 282 -7.15 10.94 17.10
N LYS A 283 -6.12 10.48 16.38
CA LYS A 283 -6.01 10.59 14.92
C LYS A 283 -6.61 9.39 14.18
N TRP A 284 -7.10 8.39 14.90
CA TRP A 284 -7.60 7.15 14.33
C TRP A 284 -9.08 7.00 14.64
N SER A 285 -9.89 7.11 13.59
CA SER A 285 -11.31 6.79 13.66
C SER A 285 -11.49 5.28 13.79
N TRP A 286 -12.43 4.86 14.65
CA TRP A 286 -12.78 3.45 14.90
C TRP A 286 -14.29 3.21 14.82
N GLY A 287 -15.06 4.19 14.33
CA GLY A 287 -16.51 4.11 14.18
C GLY A 287 -17.13 5.41 13.71
N ASN A 288 -18.44 5.55 13.91
CA ASN A 288 -19.24 6.60 13.26
C ASN A 288 -19.06 6.56 11.73
N TRP A 289 -19.02 5.36 11.15
CA TRP A 289 -18.73 5.14 9.74
C TRP A 289 -19.98 4.91 8.90
N LYS A 290 -20.02 5.46 7.69
CA LYS A 290 -20.87 4.92 6.62
C LYS A 290 -20.17 3.74 5.98
N LEU A 291 -20.95 2.73 5.62
CA LEU A 291 -20.48 1.49 5.01
C LEU A 291 -20.98 1.41 3.58
N TYR A 292 -20.04 1.23 2.67
CA TYR A 292 -20.29 1.04 1.24
C TYR A 292 -19.76 -0.32 0.82
N LYS A 293 -20.54 -1.03 0.01
CA LYS A 293 -20.21 -2.36 -0.48
C LYS A 293 -19.95 -2.29 -1.96
N PHE A 294 -18.96 -3.04 -2.42
CA PHE A 294 -18.56 -3.12 -3.80
C PHE A 294 -18.49 -4.57 -4.26
N THR A 295 -18.49 -4.74 -5.57
CA THR A 295 -18.40 -6.06 -6.19
C THR A 295 -16.95 -6.31 -6.60
N LYS A 296 -16.28 -7.23 -5.90
CA LYS A 296 -14.95 -7.69 -6.30
C LYS A 296 -15.08 -8.77 -7.39
N GLY A 297 -14.15 -8.75 -8.33
CA GLY A 297 -14.06 -9.75 -9.39
C GLY A 297 -12.62 -9.99 -9.80
N ASP A 298 -12.43 -11.04 -10.58
CA ASP A 298 -11.15 -11.35 -11.22
C ASP A 298 -11.38 -11.93 -12.62
N PHE A 299 -10.30 -12.29 -13.30
CA PHE A 299 -10.34 -13.00 -14.58
C PHE A 299 -10.09 -14.50 -14.42
N SER A 300 -10.52 -15.13 -13.33
CA SER A 300 -10.41 -16.59 -13.17
C SER A 300 -11.16 -17.38 -14.26
N GLU A 301 -12.28 -16.85 -14.74
CA GLU A 301 -13.09 -17.44 -15.82
C GLU A 301 -12.70 -16.95 -17.23
N SER A 302 -11.75 -16.02 -17.32
CA SER A 302 -11.25 -15.51 -18.60
C SER A 302 -9.73 -15.44 -18.57
N ARG A 303 -9.10 -14.72 -19.49
CA ARG A 303 -7.64 -14.51 -19.46
C ARG A 303 -7.36 -13.04 -19.66
N LEU A 304 -6.45 -12.50 -18.86
CA LEU A 304 -5.94 -11.15 -19.07
C LEU A 304 -5.27 -11.03 -20.44
N ASN A 305 -5.84 -10.18 -21.28
CA ASN A 305 -5.32 -9.77 -22.57
C ASN A 305 -5.85 -8.36 -22.91
N GLY A 306 -5.45 -7.80 -24.05
CA GLY A 306 -5.85 -6.44 -24.42
C GLY A 306 -7.36 -6.24 -24.54
N GLN A 307 -8.11 -7.25 -25.01
CA GLN A 307 -9.56 -7.17 -25.15
C GLN A 307 -10.27 -7.23 -23.79
N THR A 308 -9.90 -8.18 -22.93
CA THR A 308 -10.51 -8.32 -21.60
C THR A 308 -10.15 -7.14 -20.70
N PHE A 309 -8.91 -6.64 -20.78
CA PHE A 309 -8.50 -5.42 -20.10
C PHE A 309 -9.31 -4.20 -20.59
N ALA A 310 -9.41 -3.99 -21.90
CA ALA A 310 -10.22 -2.88 -22.43
C ALA A 310 -11.70 -2.96 -22.01
N ALA A 311 -12.26 -4.17 -21.97
CA ALA A 311 -13.63 -4.39 -21.49
C ALA A 311 -13.79 -4.05 -20.00
N LEU A 312 -12.81 -4.38 -19.16
CA LEU A 312 -12.80 -3.95 -17.76
C LEU A 312 -12.73 -2.42 -17.67
N MET A 313 -11.82 -1.77 -18.41
CA MET A 313 -11.68 -0.31 -18.37
C MET A 313 -12.94 0.43 -18.82
N ALA A 314 -13.73 -0.16 -19.73
CA ALA A 314 -15.03 0.37 -20.15
C ALA A 314 -16.10 0.29 -19.04
N ARG A 315 -15.92 -0.57 -18.04
CA ARG A 315 -16.78 -0.64 -16.83
C ARG A 315 -16.36 0.34 -15.73
N ASN A 316 -15.33 1.15 -15.98
CA ASN A 316 -14.81 2.15 -15.04
C ASN A 316 -14.58 1.61 -13.60
N PRO A 317 -13.72 0.58 -13.44
CA PRO A 317 -13.52 -0.05 -12.13
C PRO A 317 -13.08 0.98 -11.09
N LEU A 318 -13.42 0.74 -9.82
CA LEU A 318 -13.01 1.60 -8.72
C LEU A 318 -11.51 1.44 -8.41
N SER A 319 -11.06 0.18 -8.34
CA SER A 319 -9.66 -0.17 -8.08
C SER A 319 -9.34 -1.50 -8.76
N PHE A 320 -8.07 -1.75 -9.09
CA PHE A 320 -7.65 -3.02 -9.67
C PHE A 320 -6.14 -3.22 -9.58
N ALA A 321 -5.70 -4.47 -9.64
CA ALA A 321 -4.29 -4.85 -9.64
C ALA A 321 -4.07 -6.07 -10.55
N ILE A 322 -3.08 -6.00 -11.43
CA ILE A 322 -2.62 -7.15 -12.22
C ILE A 322 -1.79 -8.05 -11.31
N THR A 323 -2.37 -9.18 -10.90
CA THR A 323 -1.77 -10.10 -9.91
C THR A 323 -0.89 -11.16 -10.56
N SER A 324 -1.11 -11.48 -11.83
CA SER A 324 -0.25 -12.36 -12.64
C SER A 324 -0.29 -11.94 -14.11
N THR A 325 0.56 -12.54 -14.95
CA THR A 325 0.52 -12.32 -16.42
C THR A 325 -0.79 -12.77 -17.06
N GLN A 326 -1.68 -13.45 -16.31
CA GLN A 326 -2.94 -13.99 -16.81
C GLN A 326 -4.16 -13.52 -16.03
N ASN A 327 -3.98 -12.82 -14.90
CA ASN A 327 -5.08 -12.45 -14.02
C ASN A 327 -4.97 -10.99 -13.54
N ILE A 328 -6.14 -10.40 -13.30
CA ILE A 328 -6.34 -9.08 -12.70
C ILE A 328 -7.42 -9.25 -11.64
N GLU A 329 -7.22 -8.66 -10.47
CA GLU A 329 -8.28 -8.47 -9.49
C GLU A 329 -8.80 -7.05 -9.60
N TYR A 330 -10.11 -6.85 -9.49
CA TYR A 330 -10.74 -5.55 -9.66
C TYR A 330 -11.98 -5.40 -8.78
N THR A 331 -12.35 -4.15 -8.54
CA THR A 331 -13.55 -3.77 -7.80
C THR A 331 -14.43 -2.90 -8.68
N ILE A 332 -15.73 -3.18 -8.68
CA ILE A 332 -16.77 -2.40 -9.36
C ILE A 332 -17.70 -1.80 -8.32
N GLU A 333 -18.03 -0.52 -8.48
CA GLU A 333 -19.02 0.18 -7.68
C GLU A 333 -20.32 0.36 -8.48
N GLU A 334 -21.46 0.16 -7.82
CA GLU A 334 -22.79 0.34 -8.41
C GLU A 334 -23.72 1.11 -7.45
N PRO A 335 -24.21 2.31 -7.82
CA PRO A 335 -23.87 3.07 -9.04
C PRO A 335 -22.40 3.52 -9.08
N ASP A 336 -21.90 3.90 -10.27
CA ASP A 336 -20.55 4.44 -10.52
C ASP A 336 -20.36 5.82 -9.87
N HIS A 337 -20.36 5.84 -8.53
CA HIS A 337 -20.31 7.02 -7.71
C HIS A 337 -19.70 6.67 -6.35
N LEU A 338 -18.38 6.81 -6.26
CA LEU A 338 -17.67 6.73 -5.00
C LEU A 338 -18.17 7.84 -4.06
N PRO A 339 -18.57 7.51 -2.83
CA PRO A 339 -19.27 8.40 -1.92
C PRO A 339 -18.44 9.58 -1.39
#